data_AF-A0A496WDG8-F1
#
_entry.id   AF-A0A496WDG8-F1
#
_cell.length_a   1.000
_cell.length_b   1.000
_cell.length_c   1.000
_cell.angle_alpha   90.00
_cell.angle_beta   90.00
_cell.angle_gamma   90.00
#
_symmetry.space_group_name_H-M   'P 1'
#
loop_
_entity.id
_entity.type
_entity.pdbx_description
1 polymer ?
#
loop_
_entity_poly.entity_id
_entity_poly.type
_entity_poly.pdbx_seq_one_letter_code
_entity_poly.pdbx_strand_id
1 'polypeptide(L)'
;MTSQTRALQFVQSYLKILEDLAASDDALAPFVDVLRSVDETPGDNLTGELDHPLIPLLEDALAAAEGPQELIEAIIDLAGEGGFQQVYEGEGINATQADYMVGKQIVGPKGRLFNQKLRSGIFFLAPNFEYPMHNHAGLEIYYV
;
A
#
# COMPACT_ATOMS: atom_id res chain seq x y z
N MET A 1 -4.66 -14.52 14.13
CA MET A 1 -4.59 -14.63 12.66
C MET A 1 -3.15 -14.33 12.24
N THR A 2 -2.58 -14.95 11.20
CA THR A 2 -1.19 -14.64 10.81
C THR A 2 -1.15 -13.38 9.95
N SER A 3 0.01 -12.74 9.89
CA SER A 3 0.26 -11.57 9.06
C SER A 3 0.08 -11.84 7.56
N GLN A 4 0.37 -13.06 7.09
CA GLN A 4 0.09 -13.50 5.73
C GLN A 4 -1.42 -13.57 5.45
N THR A 5 -2.21 -14.12 6.39
CA THR A 5 -3.66 -14.13 6.26
C THR A 5 -4.23 -12.72 6.16
N ARG A 6 -3.68 -11.74 6.90
CA ARG A 6 -4.09 -10.34 6.76
C ARG A 6 -3.71 -9.73 5.43
N ALA A 7 -2.53 -10.03 4.89
CA ALA A 7 -2.16 -9.59 3.55
C ALA A 7 -3.05 -10.19 2.47
N LEU A 8 -3.49 -11.44 2.61
CA LEU A 8 -4.47 -12.05 1.70
C LEU A 8 -5.84 -11.40 1.84
N GLN A 9 -6.27 -11.10 3.06
CA GLN A 9 -7.51 -10.37 3.30
C GLN A 9 -7.47 -8.99 2.64
N PHE A 10 -6.37 -8.24 2.78
CA PHE A 10 -6.16 -6.99 2.06
C PHE A 10 -6.33 -7.15 0.55
N VAL A 11 -5.67 -8.16 -0.04
CA VAL A 11 -5.77 -8.45 -1.48
C VAL A 11 -7.19 -8.79 -1.91
N GLN A 12 -7.89 -9.65 -1.15
CA GLN A 12 -9.24 -10.11 -1.46
C GLN A 12 -10.26 -8.97 -1.34
N SER A 13 -10.16 -8.16 -0.28
CA SER A 13 -11.03 -6.99 -0.12
C SER A 13 -10.79 -5.98 -1.23
N TYR A 14 -9.53 -5.74 -1.61
CA TYR A 14 -9.22 -4.82 -2.70
C TYR A 14 -9.65 -5.34 -4.07
N LEU A 15 -9.46 -6.63 -4.33
CA LEU A 15 -9.93 -7.30 -5.54
C LEU A 15 -11.45 -7.14 -5.69
N LYS A 16 -12.22 -7.38 -4.63
CA LYS A 16 -13.69 -7.23 -4.67
C LYS A 16 -14.11 -5.82 -5.06
N ILE A 17 -13.46 -4.80 -4.50
CA ILE A 17 -13.72 -3.39 -4.85
C ILE A 17 -13.45 -3.15 -6.35
N LEU A 18 -12.31 -3.63 -6.85
CA LEU A 18 -11.97 -3.44 -8.26
C LEU A 18 -12.86 -4.25 -9.19
N GLU A 19 -13.31 -5.44 -8.82
CA GLU A 19 -14.26 -6.23 -9.61
C GLU A 19 -15.61 -5.51 -9.74
N ASP A 20 -16.10 -4.90 -8.66
CA ASP A 20 -17.33 -4.11 -8.68
C ASP A 20 -17.20 -2.87 -9.58
N LEU A 21 -16.05 -2.18 -9.54
CA LEU A 21 -15.78 -1.02 -10.40
C LEU A 21 -15.54 -1.41 -11.87
N ALA A 22 -14.84 -2.52 -12.11
CA ALA A 22 -14.51 -3.02 -13.44
C ALA A 22 -15.75 -3.43 -14.24
N ALA A 23 -16.89 -3.66 -13.59
CA ALA A 23 -18.17 -3.83 -14.27
C ALA A 23 -18.58 -2.60 -15.11
N SER A 24 -17.97 -1.44 -14.86
CA SER A 24 -18.22 -0.17 -15.55
C SER A 24 -17.00 0.45 -16.23
N ASP A 25 -15.80 -0.10 -16.04
CA ASP A 25 -14.54 0.39 -16.60
C ASP A 25 -13.57 -0.74 -16.95
N ASP A 26 -13.48 -1.05 -18.24
CA ASP A 26 -12.60 -2.08 -18.78
C ASP A 26 -11.10 -1.79 -18.53
N ALA A 27 -10.73 -0.53 -18.25
CA ALA A 27 -9.34 -0.16 -17.95
C ALA A 27 -8.83 -0.80 -16.65
N LEU A 28 -9.74 -1.28 -15.78
CA LEU A 28 -9.39 -1.94 -14.53
C LEU A 28 -9.05 -3.44 -14.69
N ALA A 29 -9.40 -4.05 -15.83
CA ALA A 29 -9.20 -5.50 -16.05
C ALA A 29 -7.76 -5.98 -15.81
N PRO A 30 -6.69 -5.28 -16.25
CA PRO A 30 -5.33 -5.71 -15.97
C PRO A 30 -5.00 -5.77 -14.47
N PHE A 31 -5.57 -4.89 -13.64
CA PHE A 31 -5.35 -4.87 -12.20
C PHE A 31 -6.08 -6.01 -11.50
N VAL A 32 -7.33 -6.26 -11.90
CA VAL A 32 -8.14 -7.39 -11.41
C VAL A 32 -7.44 -8.72 -11.70
N ASP A 33 -6.98 -8.94 -12.93
CA ASP A 33 -6.31 -10.18 -13.32
C ASP A 33 -5.01 -10.41 -12.54
N VAL A 34 -4.23 -9.36 -12.30
CA VAL A 34 -3.00 -9.46 -11.51
C VAL A 34 -3.31 -9.74 -10.03
N LEU A 35 -4.32 -9.09 -9.43
CA LEU A 35 -4.71 -9.35 -8.05
C LEU A 35 -5.19 -10.79 -7.84
N ARG A 36 -5.95 -11.36 -8.79
CA ARG A 36 -6.36 -12.78 -8.77
C ARG A 36 -5.18 -13.75 -8.80
N SER A 37 -4.03 -13.32 -9.32
CA SER A 37 -2.83 -14.15 -9.38
C SER A 37 -1.97 -14.12 -8.12
N VAL A 38 -2.32 -13.28 -7.13
CA VAL A 38 -1.62 -13.24 -5.85
C VAL A 38 -1.99 -14.45 -5.02
N ASP A 39 -0.99 -15.15 -4.50
CA ASP A 39 -1.13 -16.30 -3.61
C ASP A 39 -0.46 -16.05 -2.24
N GLU A 40 -0.39 -17.09 -1.41
CA GLU A 40 0.15 -16.99 -0.05
C GLU A 40 1.69 -17.05 0.01
N THR A 41 2.39 -16.95 -1.13
CA THR A 41 3.86 -17.05 -1.17
C THR A 41 4.47 -15.98 -0.25
N PRO A 42 5.25 -16.35 0.78
CA PRO A 42 5.88 -15.38 1.68
C PRO A 42 6.90 -14.51 0.93
N GLY A 43 6.89 -13.20 1.20
CA GLY A 43 7.94 -12.27 0.79
C GLY A 43 8.93 -11.95 1.92
N ASP A 44 9.95 -11.15 1.60
CA ASP A 44 11.01 -10.74 2.54
C ASP A 44 10.46 -9.99 3.77
N ASN A 45 9.29 -9.35 3.61
CA ASN A 45 8.50 -8.76 4.67
C ASN A 45 9.33 -7.94 5.68
N LEU A 46 9.72 -6.74 5.26
CA LEU A 46 10.36 -5.80 6.17
C LEU A 46 9.35 -5.35 7.23
N THR A 47 9.75 -5.44 8.50
CA THR A 47 8.96 -5.05 9.69
C THR A 47 9.75 -4.12 10.61
N GLY A 48 10.86 -3.58 10.10
CA GLY A 48 11.66 -2.62 10.86
C GLY A 48 10.87 -1.35 11.14
N GLU A 49 11.17 -0.72 12.27
CA GLU A 49 10.68 0.62 12.56
C GLU A 49 11.39 1.63 11.65
N LEU A 50 10.64 2.63 11.21
CA LEU A 50 11.16 3.78 10.48
C LEU A 50 11.16 4.98 11.42
N ASP A 51 12.33 5.54 11.69
CA ASP A 51 12.44 6.82 12.39
C ASP A 51 12.08 7.95 11.41
N HIS A 52 10.81 8.40 11.43
CA HIS A 52 10.31 9.39 10.49
C HIS A 52 9.15 10.20 11.10
N PRO A 53 9.08 11.53 10.84
CA PRO A 53 8.12 12.43 11.47
C PRO A 53 6.64 12.09 11.21
N LEU A 54 6.36 11.33 10.15
CA LEU A 54 5.00 10.84 9.88
C LEU A 54 4.57 9.66 10.75
N ILE A 55 5.47 8.77 11.17
CA ILE A 55 5.06 7.55 11.88
C ILE A 55 4.21 7.84 13.13
N PRO A 56 4.51 8.86 13.96
CA PRO A 56 3.64 9.23 15.08
C PRO A 56 2.21 9.65 14.70
N LEU A 57 1.96 10.06 13.45
CA LEU A 57 0.64 10.52 12.98
C LEU A 57 -0.19 9.39 12.34
N LEU A 58 0.41 8.21 12.15
CA LEU A 58 -0.22 7.12 11.41
C LEU A 58 -1.45 6.55 12.13
N GLU A 59 -1.39 6.43 13.46
CA GLU A 59 -2.49 5.88 14.26
C GLU A 59 -3.78 6.71 14.11
N ASP A 60 -3.68 8.04 14.24
CA ASP A 60 -4.81 8.94 14.08
C ASP A 60 -5.36 8.91 12.65
N ALA A 61 -4.48 8.83 11.64
CA ALA A 61 -4.90 8.74 10.24
C ALA A 61 -5.65 7.44 9.95
N LEU A 62 -5.18 6.31 10.50
CA LEU A 62 -5.84 5.02 10.39
C LEU A 62 -7.19 4.99 11.12
N ALA A 63 -7.28 5.63 12.28
CA ALA A 63 -8.53 5.74 13.05
C ALA A 63 -9.61 6.57 12.32
N ALA A 64 -9.19 7.49 11.45
CA ALA A 64 -10.08 8.32 10.63
C ALA A 64 -10.37 7.73 9.24
N ALA A 65 -9.83 6.55 8.91
CA ALA A 65 -10.01 5.94 7.59
C ALA A 65 -11.48 5.56 7.34
N GLU A 66 -11.96 5.83 6.12
CA GLU A 66 -13.30 5.47 5.65
C GLU A 66 -13.20 4.45 4.50
N GLY A 67 -14.20 3.58 4.36
CA GLY A 67 -14.19 2.52 3.35
C GLY A 67 -14.69 1.17 3.86
N PRO A 68 -14.55 0.10 3.06
CA PRO A 68 -14.98 -1.24 3.45
C PRO A 68 -14.24 -1.73 4.70
N GLN A 69 -15.01 -2.12 5.72
CA GLN A 69 -14.48 -2.49 7.04
C GLN A 69 -13.38 -3.57 6.97
N GLU A 70 -13.57 -4.61 6.16
CA GLU A 70 -12.59 -5.69 6.00
C GLU A 70 -11.24 -5.21 5.45
N LEU A 71 -11.25 -4.20 4.55
CA LEU A 71 -10.05 -3.62 4.00
C LEU A 71 -9.34 -2.75 5.06
N ILE A 72 -10.10 -1.90 5.77
CA ILE A 72 -9.57 -1.03 6.82
C ILE A 72 -8.92 -1.87 7.92
N GLU A 73 -9.59 -2.90 8.42
CA GLU A 73 -9.04 -3.78 9.46
C GLU A 73 -7.75 -4.46 9.01
N ALA A 74 -7.68 -4.92 7.76
CA ALA A 74 -6.45 -5.51 7.21
C ALA A 74 -5.33 -4.47 7.11
N ILE A 75 -5.64 -3.24 6.67
CA ILE A 75 -4.68 -2.13 6.59
C ILE A 75 -4.15 -1.76 7.97
N ILE A 76 -5.01 -1.63 8.98
CA ILE A 76 -4.63 -1.30 10.36
C ILE A 76 -3.67 -2.36 10.91
N ASP A 77 -4.06 -3.64 10.83
CA ASP A 77 -3.23 -4.75 11.31
C ASP A 77 -1.86 -4.75 10.61
N LEU A 78 -1.83 -4.60 9.29
CA LEU A 78 -0.59 -4.60 8.51
C LEU A 78 0.26 -3.35 8.79
N ALA A 79 -0.33 -2.18 8.94
CA ALA A 79 0.38 -0.95 9.27
C ALA A 79 1.06 -1.03 10.64
N GLY A 80 0.39 -1.64 11.63
CA GLY A 80 0.92 -1.85 12.97
C GLY A 80 2.17 -2.74 13.04
N GLU A 81 2.48 -3.50 11.99
CA GLU A 81 3.69 -4.33 11.91
C GLU A 81 4.96 -3.54 11.53
N GLY A 82 4.87 -2.22 11.29
CA GLY A 82 6.00 -1.41 10.82
C GLY A 82 6.34 -1.68 9.35
N GLY A 83 7.61 -1.59 8.97
CA GLY A 83 8.04 -1.88 7.59
C GLY A 83 7.75 -0.77 6.57
N PHE A 84 7.44 0.43 7.05
CA PHE A 84 7.37 1.61 6.21
C PHE A 84 8.77 2.01 5.74
N GLN A 85 8.85 2.59 4.55
CA GLN A 85 10.08 3.01 3.90
C GLN A 85 9.90 4.42 3.34
N GLN A 86 11.02 5.14 3.25
CA GLN A 86 11.09 6.38 2.51
C GLN A 86 10.91 6.09 1.01
N VAL A 87 9.95 6.76 0.37
CA VAL A 87 9.64 6.50 -1.05
C VAL A 87 10.59 7.24 -2.01
N TYR A 88 11.31 8.25 -1.52
CA TYR A 88 12.19 9.12 -2.32
C TYR A 88 13.69 8.91 -2.09
N GLU A 89 14.09 7.86 -1.39
CA GLU A 89 15.50 7.63 -1.07
C GLU A 89 16.34 7.48 -2.36
N GLY A 90 17.27 8.41 -2.62
CA GLY A 90 18.15 8.40 -3.79
C GLY A 90 17.65 9.19 -5.02
N GLU A 91 16.46 9.78 -4.98
CA GLU A 91 15.83 10.47 -6.13
C GLU A 91 16.22 11.96 -6.27
N GLY A 92 17.17 12.47 -5.47
CA GLY A 92 17.60 13.88 -5.54
C GLY A 92 16.55 14.90 -5.08
N ILE A 93 15.48 14.43 -4.43
CA ILE A 93 14.44 15.23 -3.81
C ILE A 93 14.97 15.95 -2.56
N ASN A 94 14.50 17.17 -2.29
CA ASN A 94 14.87 17.90 -1.07
C ASN A 94 14.45 17.06 0.16
N ALA A 95 15.33 16.92 1.15
CA ALA A 95 15.07 16.25 2.42
C ALA A 95 13.69 16.61 3.05
N THR A 96 13.23 17.86 2.92
CA THR A 96 11.91 18.29 3.41
C THR A 96 10.74 17.57 2.72
N GLN A 97 10.86 17.23 1.45
CA GLN A 97 9.83 16.47 0.73
C GLN A 97 9.86 14.98 1.07
N ALA A 98 11.03 14.44 1.42
CA ALA A 98 11.15 13.10 1.95
C ALA A 98 10.31 12.93 3.23
N ASP A 99 10.29 13.96 4.09
CA ASP A 99 9.50 13.94 5.33
C ASP A 99 7.98 13.90 5.15
N TYR A 100 7.47 14.02 3.91
CA TYR A 100 6.03 14.12 3.64
C TYR A 100 5.36 12.87 3.08
N MET A 101 6.11 11.79 2.81
CA MET A 101 5.49 10.56 2.33
C MET A 101 6.30 9.34 2.75
N VAL A 102 5.60 8.33 3.25
CA VAL A 102 6.15 6.99 3.50
C VAL A 102 5.28 5.94 2.85
N GLY A 103 5.90 4.83 2.46
CA GLY A 103 5.23 3.73 1.79
C GLY A 103 5.49 2.40 2.48
N LYS A 104 4.52 1.49 2.45
CA LYS A 104 4.68 0.10 2.88
C LYS A 104 4.19 -0.81 1.76
N GLN A 105 5.03 -1.75 1.30
CA GLN A 105 4.59 -2.81 0.39
C GLN A 105 3.92 -3.93 1.18
N ILE A 106 2.69 -4.29 0.83
CA ILE A 106 1.99 -5.47 1.35
C ILE A 106 2.18 -6.64 0.38
N VAL A 107 2.04 -6.38 -0.92
CA VAL A 107 2.32 -7.32 -2.01
C VAL A 107 3.46 -6.78 -2.85
N GLY A 108 4.41 -7.63 -3.20
CA GLY A 108 5.52 -7.29 -4.09
C GLY A 108 6.83 -7.97 -3.67
N PRO A 109 7.95 -7.65 -4.32
CA PRO A 109 9.23 -8.30 -4.01
C PRO A 109 9.68 -8.10 -2.56
N LYS A 110 9.30 -6.96 -1.95
CA LYS A 110 9.60 -6.61 -0.55
C LYS A 110 8.37 -6.71 0.37
N GLY A 111 7.25 -7.21 -0.15
CA GLY A 111 5.99 -7.28 0.57
C GLY A 111 5.90 -8.43 1.57
N ARG A 112 4.77 -8.49 2.28
CA ARG A 112 4.36 -9.65 3.08
C ARG A 112 4.08 -10.85 2.18
N LEU A 113 3.41 -10.61 1.05
CA LEU A 113 3.20 -11.58 -0.02
C LEU A 113 4.13 -11.27 -1.19
N PHE A 114 4.91 -12.26 -1.61
CA PHE A 114 5.82 -12.12 -2.73
C PHE A 114 5.05 -12.09 -4.04
N ASN A 115 5.35 -11.09 -4.88
CA ASN A 115 4.87 -11.05 -6.24
C ASN A 115 5.83 -10.24 -7.12
N GLN A 116 6.10 -10.71 -8.34
CA GLN A 116 6.98 -10.01 -9.29
C GLN A 116 6.22 -9.11 -10.29
N LYS A 117 4.91 -9.29 -10.40
CA LYS A 117 4.04 -8.59 -11.35
C LYS A 117 3.26 -7.45 -10.70
N LEU A 118 3.05 -7.51 -9.39
CA LEU A 118 2.29 -6.53 -8.61
C LEU A 118 3.16 -5.92 -7.51
N ARG A 119 3.00 -4.61 -7.32
CA ARG A 119 3.32 -3.93 -6.07
C ARG A 119 2.04 -3.29 -5.57
N SER A 120 1.65 -3.60 -4.35
CA SER A 120 0.45 -3.04 -3.72
C SER A 120 0.73 -2.82 -2.25
N GLY A 121 0.18 -1.76 -1.68
CA GLY A 121 0.53 -1.35 -0.34
C GLY A 121 -0.15 -0.07 0.10
N ILE A 122 0.44 0.53 1.14
CA ILE A 122 -0.05 1.74 1.77
C ILE A 122 0.91 2.87 1.42
N PHE A 123 0.36 4.01 1.05
CA PHE A 123 1.07 5.28 1.03
C PHE A 123 0.45 6.20 2.08
N PHE A 124 1.29 6.76 2.95
CA PHE A 124 0.86 7.73 3.95
C PHE A 124 1.52 9.07 3.69
N LEU A 125 0.69 10.09 3.47
CA LEU A 125 1.10 11.43 3.08
C LEU A 125 0.86 12.40 4.24
N ALA A 126 1.74 13.38 4.39
CA ALA A 126 1.57 14.46 5.34
C ALA A 126 0.35 15.34 5.00
N PRO A 127 -0.31 15.93 6.01
CA PRO A 127 -1.32 16.94 5.78
C PRO A 127 -0.71 18.16 5.05
N ASN A 128 -1.47 18.74 4.13
CA ASN A 128 -1.05 19.90 3.31
C ASN A 128 0.19 19.65 2.44
N PHE A 129 0.51 18.38 2.12
CA PHE A 129 1.57 18.07 1.18
C PHE A 129 1.08 18.22 -0.26
N GLU A 130 1.83 19.00 -1.05
CA GLU A 130 1.67 19.04 -2.50
C GLU A 130 2.57 17.96 -3.11
N TYR A 131 1.97 16.82 -3.48
CA TYR A 131 2.71 15.72 -4.11
C TYR A 131 3.12 16.13 -5.53
N PRO A 132 4.43 16.29 -5.83
CA PRO A 132 4.85 16.79 -7.14
C PRO A 132 4.41 15.87 -8.28
N MET A 133 4.23 16.48 -9.45
CA MET A 133 3.99 15.72 -10.68
C MET A 133 5.13 14.71 -10.89
N HIS A 134 4.76 13.45 -11.04
CA HIS A 134 5.68 12.34 -11.27
C HIS A 134 5.08 11.37 -12.29
N ASN A 135 5.92 10.53 -12.87
CA ASN A 135 5.49 9.45 -13.74
C ASN A 135 6.42 8.24 -13.58
N HIS A 136 5.93 7.09 -14.00
CA HIS A 136 6.70 5.86 -14.09
C HIS A 136 6.12 4.98 -15.20
N ALA A 137 6.89 3.99 -15.65
CA ALA A 137 6.47 3.09 -16.73
C ALA A 137 5.34 2.12 -16.32
N GLY A 138 5.19 1.84 -15.01
CA GLY A 138 4.14 0.94 -14.51
C GLY A 138 2.76 1.59 -14.56
N LEU A 139 1.72 0.78 -14.76
CA LEU A 139 0.35 1.20 -14.51
C LEU A 139 0.13 1.27 -12.99
N GLU A 140 -0.59 2.29 -12.54
CA GLU A 140 -0.87 2.52 -11.11
C GLU A 140 -2.31 2.98 -10.92
N ILE A 141 -2.92 2.51 -9.83
CA ILE A 141 -4.24 2.93 -9.37
C ILE A 141 -4.15 3.25 -7.88
N TYR A 142 -4.84 4.31 -7.48
CA TYR A 142 -5.02 4.67 -6.08
C TYR A 142 -6.46 4.42 -5.67
N TYR A 143 -6.62 3.80 -4.50
CA TYR A 143 -7.87 3.76 -3.76
C TYR A 143 -7.64 4.56 -2.49
N VAL A 144 -8.43 5.61 -2.31
CA VAL A 144 -8.30 6.60 -1.23
C VAL A 144 -9.50 6.52 -0.33
#